data_AF-A0A1G6W7U4-F1
#
_entry.id   AF-A0A1G6W7U4-F1
#
_cell.length_a   1.000
_cell.length_b   1.000
_cell.length_c   1.000
_cell.angle_alpha   90.00
_cell.angle_beta   90.00
_cell.angle_gamma   90.00
#
_symmetry.space_group_name_H-M   'P 1'
#
loop_
_entity.id
_entity.type
_entity.pdbx_description
1 polymer ?
#
loop_
_entity_poly.entity_id
_entity_poly.type
_entity_poly.pdbx_seq_one_letter_code
_entity_poly.pdbx_strand_id
1 'polypeptide(L)'
;MFDPQALAKLAHDMKDRAFARAFAEKYRGLLDHRIARITGALHAPDFVDAMDATLSLKVSSTTVGTCELAELAQQIELDVRRQDAPSARMRASMLPDAAQRAHAALEEYLAA
;
A
#
# COMPACT_ATOMS: atom_id res chain seq x y z
N MET A 1 0.95 -6.43 -9.08
CA MET A 1 0.64 -7.88 -8.91
C MET A 1 0.01 -8.11 -7.53
N PHE A 2 -1.06 -8.92 -7.45
CA PHE A 2 -1.80 -9.25 -6.22
C PHE A 2 -1.60 -10.73 -5.85
N ASP A 3 -1.36 -11.00 -4.57
CA ASP A 3 -1.20 -12.35 -4.00
C ASP A 3 -2.36 -12.68 -3.04
N PRO A 4 -3.34 -13.49 -3.45
CA PRO A 4 -4.46 -13.88 -2.59
C PRO A 4 -4.02 -14.78 -1.42
N GLN A 5 -2.84 -15.42 -1.47
CA GLN A 5 -2.35 -16.24 -0.37
C GLN A 5 -2.04 -15.42 0.87
N ALA A 6 -1.71 -14.13 0.72
CA ALA A 6 -1.51 -13.23 1.86
C ALA A 6 -2.78 -13.11 2.72
N LEU A 7 -3.94 -12.90 2.08
CA LEU A 7 -5.23 -12.84 2.77
C LEU A 7 -5.70 -14.22 3.27
N ALA A 8 -5.40 -15.29 2.54
CA ALA A 8 -5.69 -16.65 3.00
C ALA A 8 -4.90 -16.99 4.28
N LYS A 9 -3.63 -16.60 4.34
CA LYS A 9 -2.79 -16.72 5.53
C LYS A 9 -3.32 -15.87 6.68
N LEU A 10 -3.71 -14.62 6.42
CA LEU A 10 -4.32 -13.76 7.43
C LEU A 10 -5.59 -14.38 8.02
N ALA A 11 -6.46 -14.94 7.18
CA ALA A 11 -7.66 -15.64 7.62
C ALA A 11 -7.33 -16.86 8.48
N HIS A 12 -6.28 -17.61 8.13
CA HIS A 12 -5.80 -18.76 8.91
C HIS A 12 -5.28 -18.34 10.28
N ASP A 13 -4.40 -17.34 10.32
CA ASP A 13 -3.77 -16.83 11.56
C ASP A 13 -4.83 -16.27 12.53
N MET A 14 -5.84 -15.60 12.00
CA MET A 14 -6.96 -15.04 12.77
C MET A 14 -8.07 -16.06 13.06
N LYS A 15 -8.03 -17.24 12.43
CA LYS A 15 -9.10 -18.26 12.43
C LYS A 15 -10.46 -17.68 12.01
N ASP A 16 -10.46 -16.66 11.16
CA ASP A 16 -11.65 -15.92 10.73
C ASP A 16 -11.50 -15.44 9.28
N ARG A 17 -12.30 -16.02 8.38
CA ARG A 17 -12.34 -15.60 6.96
C ARG A 17 -13.06 -14.26 6.77
N ALA A 18 -14.06 -13.95 7.59
CA ALA A 18 -14.76 -12.68 7.53
C ALA A 18 -13.81 -11.52 7.91
N PHE A 19 -12.90 -11.76 8.85
CA PHE A 19 -11.85 -10.80 9.20
C PHE A 19 -10.97 -10.43 7.99
N ALA A 20 -10.47 -11.41 7.23
CA ALA A 20 -9.62 -11.14 6.08
C ALA A 20 -10.37 -10.36 4.98
N ARG A 21 -11.65 -10.69 4.75
CA ARG A 21 -12.51 -9.95 3.82
C ARG A 21 -12.72 -8.50 4.25
N ALA A 22 -13.08 -8.29 5.52
CA ALA A 22 -13.24 -6.95 6.09
C ALA A 22 -11.92 -6.15 6.06
N PHE A 23 -10.78 -6.81 6.24
CA PHE A 23 -9.48 -6.16 6.11
C PHE A 23 -9.20 -5.70 4.67
N ALA A 24 -9.48 -6.55 3.68
CA ALA A 24 -9.34 -6.20 2.26
C ALA A 24 -10.27 -5.03 1.87
N GLU A 25 -11.53 -5.05 2.30
CA GLU A 25 -12.48 -3.95 2.10
C GLU A 25 -11.98 -2.64 2.72
N LYS A 26 -11.52 -2.70 3.97
CA LYS A 26 -10.98 -1.53 4.68
C LYS A 26 -9.71 -0.99 4.03
N TYR A 27 -8.80 -1.87 3.61
CA TYR A 27 -7.59 -1.49 2.90
C TYR A 27 -7.95 -0.76 1.61
N ARG A 28 -8.86 -1.34 0.80
CA ARG A 28 -9.33 -0.76 -0.46
C ARG A 28 -9.90 0.64 -0.24
N GLY A 29 -10.76 0.81 0.76
CA GLY A 29 -11.37 2.11 1.09
C GLY A 29 -10.39 3.18 1.59
N LEU A 30 -9.19 2.81 2.05
CA LEU A 30 -8.17 3.74 2.55
C LEU A 30 -7.01 3.97 1.57
N LEU A 31 -6.93 3.18 0.49
CA LEU A 31 -5.75 3.15 -0.38
C LEU A 31 -5.46 4.52 -1.01
N ASP A 32 -6.47 5.15 -1.62
CA ASP A 32 -6.29 6.42 -2.32
C ASP A 32 -5.87 7.54 -1.35
N HIS A 33 -6.44 7.54 -0.15
CA HIS A 33 -6.05 8.47 0.91
C HIS A 33 -4.59 8.28 1.35
N ARG A 34 -4.13 7.02 1.50
CA ARG A 34 -2.74 6.71 1.84
C ARG A 34 -1.77 7.21 0.76
N ILE A 35 -2.13 7.04 -0.51
CA ILE A 35 -1.32 7.52 -1.64
C ILE A 35 -1.27 9.05 -1.64
N ALA A 36 -2.42 9.72 -1.50
CA ALA A 36 -2.47 11.17 -1.43
C ALA A 36 -1.62 11.72 -0.27
N ARG A 37 -1.62 11.05 0.89
CA ARG A 37 -0.79 11.42 2.04
C ARG A 37 0.70 11.31 1.72
N ILE A 38 1.15 10.21 1.10
CA ILE A 38 2.55 10.06 0.68
C ILE A 38 2.95 11.17 -0.30
N THR A 39 2.15 11.39 -1.34
CA THR A 39 2.44 12.42 -2.34
C THR A 39 2.48 13.80 -1.70
N GLY A 40 1.54 14.14 -0.83
CA GLY A 40 1.52 15.42 -0.12
C GLY A 40 2.75 15.62 0.77
N ALA A 41 3.08 14.63 1.59
CA ALA A 41 4.23 14.66 2.49
C ALA A 41 5.57 14.81 1.74
N LEU A 42 5.72 14.15 0.58
CA LEU A 42 6.92 14.27 -0.26
C LEU A 42 7.06 15.65 -0.92
N HIS A 43 5.98 16.41 -1.11
CA HIS A 43 6.04 17.79 -1.61
C HIS A 43 6.32 18.81 -0.51
N ALA A 44 6.03 18.45 0.74
CA ALA A 44 6.43 19.22 1.92
C ALA A 44 7.90 18.92 2.31
N PRO A 45 8.57 19.80 3.07
CA PRO A 45 9.86 19.49 3.70
C PRO A 45 9.71 18.57 4.93
N ASP A 46 8.72 17.67 4.94
CA ASP A 46 8.40 16.79 6.07
C ASP A 46 8.71 15.33 5.74
N PHE A 47 9.98 14.96 5.88
CA PHE A 47 10.44 13.59 5.68
C PHE A 47 9.92 12.63 6.76
N VAL A 48 9.49 13.12 7.92
CA VAL A 48 8.98 12.28 9.00
C VAL A 48 7.59 11.78 8.63
N ASP A 49 6.70 12.68 8.20
CA ASP A 49 5.37 12.29 7.72
C ASP A 49 5.45 11.45 6.44
N ALA A 50 6.38 11.78 5.52
CA ALA A 50 6.59 10.98 4.32
C ALA A 50 7.01 9.54 4.65
N MET A 51 7.90 9.37 5.64
CA MET A 51 8.32 8.06 6.12
C MET A 51 7.16 7.30 6.76
N ASP A 52 6.41 7.93 7.67
CA ASP A 52 5.28 7.29 8.36
C ASP A 52 4.21 6.82 7.37
N ALA A 53 3.81 7.70 6.45
CA ALA A 53 2.84 7.38 5.41
C ALA A 53 3.31 6.22 4.51
N THR A 54 4.59 6.22 4.15
CA THR A 54 5.21 5.17 3.32
C THR A 54 5.25 3.82 4.03
N LEU A 55 5.67 3.78 5.30
CA LEU A 55 5.70 2.56 6.11
C LEU A 55 4.29 2.00 6.33
N SER A 56 3.31 2.88 6.59
CA SER A 56 1.91 2.48 6.74
C SER A 56 1.38 1.83 5.47
N LEU A 57 1.63 2.42 4.29
CA LEU A 57 1.27 1.81 3.01
C LEU A 57 1.96 0.44 2.85
N LYS A 58 3.29 0.38 3.00
CA LYS A 58 4.08 -0.85 2.86
C LYS A 58 3.52 -1.99 3.69
N VAL A 59 3.35 -1.78 5.00
CA VAL A 59 2.84 -2.82 5.92
C VAL A 59 1.46 -3.29 5.47
N SER A 60 0.54 -2.36 5.24
CA SER A 60 -0.83 -2.71 4.85
C SER A 60 -0.90 -3.44 3.50
N SER A 61 -0.09 -3.02 2.53
CA SER A 61 0.01 -3.65 1.22
C SER A 61 0.59 -5.06 1.30
N THR A 62 1.61 -5.28 2.13
CA THR A 62 2.16 -6.62 2.40
C THR A 62 1.13 -7.53 3.05
N THR A 63 0.36 -7.02 4.03
CA THR A 63 -0.68 -7.81 4.70
C THR A 63 -1.79 -8.26 3.73
N VAL A 64 -2.18 -7.40 2.80
CA VAL A 64 -3.23 -7.69 1.82
C VAL A 64 -2.71 -8.47 0.61
N GLY A 65 -1.40 -8.44 0.36
CA GLY A 65 -0.79 -9.09 -0.80
C GLY A 65 -0.76 -8.22 -2.05
N THR A 66 -0.92 -6.89 -1.95
CA THR A 66 -0.71 -5.98 -3.08
C THR A 66 0.79 -5.73 -3.27
N CYS A 67 1.50 -6.74 -3.77
CA CYS A 67 2.96 -6.81 -3.79
C CYS A 67 3.61 -5.60 -4.47
N GLU A 68 3.08 -5.17 -5.61
CA GLU A 68 3.59 -4.03 -6.36
C GLU A 68 3.55 -2.71 -5.56
N LEU A 69 2.47 -2.48 -4.80
CA LEU A 69 2.38 -1.32 -3.91
C LEU A 69 3.34 -1.44 -2.73
N ALA A 70 3.57 -2.65 -2.21
CA ALA A 70 4.53 -2.87 -1.13
C ALA A 70 5.97 -2.62 -1.59
N GLU A 71 6.32 -3.04 -2.82
CA GLU A 71 7.61 -2.81 -3.45
C GLU A 71 7.85 -1.32 -3.74
N LEU A 72 6.88 -0.63 -4.33
CA LEU A 72 6.98 0.82 -4.55
C LEU A 72 7.15 1.56 -3.23
N ALA A 73 6.38 1.20 -2.20
CA ALA A 73 6.52 1.80 -0.87
C ALA A 73 7.90 1.50 -0.25
N GLN A 74 8.44 0.30 -0.42
CA GLN A 74 9.80 -0.02 0.03
C GLN A 74 10.85 0.83 -0.69
N GLN A 75 10.71 1.06 -1.99
CA GLN A 75 11.66 1.88 -2.73
C GLN A 75 11.56 3.36 -2.34
N ILE A 76 10.35 3.88 -2.13
CA ILE A 76 10.13 5.23 -1.58
C ILE A 76 10.75 5.34 -0.19
N GLU A 77 10.58 4.33 0.67
CA GLU A 77 11.19 4.29 2.00
C GLU A 77 12.71 4.47 1.92
N LEU A 78 13.38 3.77 0.99
CA LEU A 78 14.82 3.88 0.79
C LEU A 78 15.24 5.28 0.33
N ASP A 79 14.49 5.89 -0.59
CA ASP A 79 14.79 7.23 -1.09
C ASP A 79 14.56 8.30 0.00
N VAL A 80 13.49 8.19 0.79
CA VAL A 80 13.23 9.06 1.95
C VAL A 80 14.33 8.92 3.01
N ARG A 81 14.80 7.70 3.31
CA ARG A 81 15.94 7.48 4.23
C ARG A 81 17.23 8.14 3.75
N ARG A 82 17.41 8.24 2.43
CA ARG A 82 18.54 8.93 1.79
C ARG A 82 18.32 10.43 1.63
N GLN A 83 17.15 10.94 2.03
CA GLN A 83 16.72 12.32 1.79
C GLN A 83 16.69 12.70 0.30
N ASP A 84 16.52 11.71 -0.58
CA ASP A 84 16.41 11.89 -2.03
C ASP A 84 14.93 12.12 -2.40
N ALA A 85 14.45 13.34 -2.15
CA ALA A 85 13.08 13.74 -2.47
C ALA A 85 12.73 13.62 -3.97
N PRO A 86 13.61 13.98 -4.93
CA PRO A 86 13.33 13.78 -6.35
C PRO A 86 13.04 12.32 -6.71
N SER A 87 13.89 11.38 -6.28
CA SER A 87 13.68 9.94 -6.55
C SER A 87 12.42 9.42 -5.88
N ALA A 88 12.18 9.81 -4.62
CA ALA A 88 10.98 9.42 -3.88
C ALA A 88 9.69 9.91 -4.59
N ARG A 89 9.67 11.15 -5.10
CA ARG A 89 8.53 11.70 -5.85
C ARG A 89 8.30 10.99 -7.18
N MET A 90 9.38 10.68 -7.91
CA MET A 90 9.28 9.91 -9.15
C MET A 90 8.62 8.56 -8.89
N ARG A 91 9.04 7.82 -7.86
CA ARG A 91 8.38 6.55 -7.51
C ARG A 91 6.96 6.74 -7.02
N ALA A 92 6.69 7.77 -6.23
CA ALA A 92 5.35 8.07 -5.75
C ALA A 92 4.37 8.37 -6.91
N SER A 93 4.85 8.90 -8.04
CA SER A 93 4.01 9.10 -9.24
C SER A 93 3.52 7.80 -9.89
N MET A 94 4.14 6.66 -9.57
CA MET A 94 3.72 5.33 -10.06
C MET A 94 2.63 4.70 -9.18
N LEU A 95 2.42 5.22 -7.96
CA LEU A 95 1.45 4.67 -7.01
C LEU A 95 0.00 4.67 -7.52
N PRO A 96 -0.52 5.72 -8.20
CA PRO A 96 -1.91 5.72 -8.66
C PRO A 96 -2.23 4.58 -9.63
N ASP A 97 -1.36 4.32 -10.60
CA ASP A 97 -1.56 3.23 -11.57
C ASP A 97 -1.48 1.86 -10.89
N ALA A 98 -0.55 1.68 -9.96
CA ALA A 98 -0.45 0.46 -9.15
C ALA A 98 -1.68 0.28 -8.26
N ALA A 99 -2.26 1.36 -7.75
CA ALA A 99 -3.47 1.35 -6.96
C ALA A 99 -4.71 0.95 -7.77
N GLN A 100 -4.84 1.45 -9.00
CA GLN A 100 -5.91 1.03 -9.91
C GLN A 100 -5.87 -0.48 -10.16
N ARG A 101 -4.68 -1.05 -10.42
CA ARG A 101 -4.51 -2.50 -10.57
C ARG A 101 -4.85 -3.26 -9.28
N ALA A 102 -4.46 -2.73 -8.12
CA ALA A 102 -4.78 -3.32 -6.83
C ALA A 102 -6.28 -3.28 -6.52
N HIS A 103 -6.96 -2.17 -6.83
CA HIS A 103 -8.41 -2.03 -6.70
C HIS A 103 -9.15 -3.07 -7.52
N ALA A 104 -8.80 -3.22 -8.81
CA ALA A 104 -9.41 -4.21 -9.69
C ALA A 104 -9.23 -5.65 -9.16
N ALA A 105 -8.01 -6.01 -8.76
CA ALA A 105 -7.73 -7.34 -8.21
C ALA A 105 -8.47 -7.62 -6.88
N LEU A 106 -8.59 -6.60 -6.02
CA LEU A 106 -9.34 -6.71 -4.77
C LEU A 106 -10.85 -6.76 -5.00
N GLU A 107 -11.38 -6.07 -6.00
CA GLU A 107 -12.77 -6.19 -6.41
C GLU A 107 -13.11 -7.61 -6.86
N GLU A 108 -12.28 -8.20 -7.72
CA GLU A 108 -12.43 -9.60 -8.15
C GLU A 108 -12.37 -10.56 -6.95
N TYR A 109 -11.41 -10.38 -6.05
CA TYR A 109 -11.30 -11.20 -4.84
C TYR A 109 -12.52 -11.09 -3.91
N LEU A 110 -13.08 -9.88 -3.74
CA LEU A 110 -14.21 -9.64 -2.83
C LEU A 110 -15.56 -10.10 -3.40
N ALA A 111 -15.63 -10.29 -4.72
CA ALA A 111 -16.79 -10.80 -5.44
C ALA A 111 -16.84 -12.35 -5.53
N ALA A 112 -15.71 -13.02 -5.30
CA ALA A 112 -15.59 -14.48 -5.24
C ALA A 112 -16.12 -15.07 -3.92
#